data_AF-A0A8J5CG15-F1
#
_entry.id   AF-A0A8J5CG15-F1
#
_cell.length_a   1.000
_cell.length_b   1.000
_cell.length_c   1.000
_cell.angle_alpha   90.00
_cell.angle_beta   90.00
_cell.angle_gamma   90.00
#
_symmetry.space_group_name_H-M   'P 1'
#
loop_
_entity.id
_entity.type
_entity.pdbx_description
1 polymer ?
#
loop_
_entity_poly.entity_id
_entity_poly.type
_entity_poly.pdbx_seq_one_letter_code
_entity_poly.pdbx_strand_id
1 'polypeptide(L)'
;MGLREDKVGSLEDEAKRRREKLLALKRRRRGEEGQEEEHRQEGEGGEGDKAQGGEELPAPQVLFRNYNPESESLQTVSLPSEDPADVDTLVKTQLEDGEKAKEEVQVEITNLAPKKITFDLKRGIQPQLDKLERRTDKAIAELIRQRLKEGKQQDFLIAVNAGAQAQQKTSFDSDED
;
A
#
# COMPACT_ATOMS: atom_id res chain seq x y z
N MET A 1 29.07 -12.58 -10.64
CA MET A 1 28.85 -11.12 -10.53
C MET A 1 28.47 -10.64 -11.93
N GLY A 2 27.16 -10.60 -12.23
CA GLY A 2 26.65 -10.19 -13.54
C GLY A 2 25.95 -8.83 -13.40
N LEU A 3 26.63 -7.77 -13.86
CA LEU A 3 26.10 -6.41 -13.86
C LEU A 3 24.97 -6.32 -14.91
N ARG A 4 23.80 -5.86 -14.46
CA ARG A 4 22.68 -5.48 -15.34
C ARG A 4 22.94 -4.08 -15.89
N GLU A 5 23.75 -4.00 -16.93
CA GLU A 5 23.84 -2.82 -17.78
C GLU A 5 22.85 -3.02 -18.92
N ASP A 6 21.60 -2.58 -18.75
CA ASP A 6 20.60 -2.38 -19.84
C ASP A 6 19.26 -1.98 -19.20
N LYS A 7 19.06 -0.70 -18.84
CA LYS A 7 17.71 -0.10 -18.68
C LYS A 7 17.66 1.39 -18.29
N VAL A 8 18.77 2.13 -18.30
CA VAL A 8 18.73 3.57 -17.99
C VAL A 8 18.00 4.40 -19.07
N GLY A 9 18.03 3.98 -20.35
CA GLY A 9 17.27 4.63 -21.43
C GLY A 9 15.75 4.35 -21.39
N SER A 10 15.34 3.13 -21.01
CA SER A 10 13.92 2.75 -20.93
C SER A 10 13.13 3.57 -19.90
N LEU A 11 13.78 3.98 -18.80
CA LEU A 11 13.16 4.80 -17.75
C LEU A 11 12.96 6.25 -18.19
N GLU A 12 13.89 6.79 -18.97
CA GLU A 12 13.80 8.15 -19.49
C GLU A 12 12.69 8.28 -20.56
N ASP A 13 12.58 7.28 -21.43
CA ASP A 13 11.54 7.22 -22.45
C ASP A 13 10.13 7.03 -21.84
N GLU A 14 10.03 6.20 -20.80
CA GLU A 14 8.77 6.02 -20.06
C GLU A 14 8.37 7.30 -19.29
N ALA A 15 9.33 8.02 -18.74
CA ALA A 15 9.09 9.31 -18.08
C ALA A 15 8.60 10.39 -19.06
N LYS A 16 9.14 10.43 -20.29
CA LYS A 16 8.67 11.33 -21.36
C LYS A 16 7.23 11.02 -21.76
N ARG A 17 6.90 9.75 -21.99
CA ARG A 17 5.52 9.32 -22.30
C ARG A 17 4.51 9.67 -21.21
N ARG A 18 4.90 9.48 -19.93
CA ARG A 18 4.06 9.88 -18.78
C ARG A 18 3.87 11.40 -18.73
N ARG A 19 4.93 12.15 -18.98
CA ARG A 19 4.89 13.63 -19.00
C ARG A 19 3.95 14.14 -20.10
N GLU A 20 4.02 13.58 -21.31
CA GLU A 20 3.14 13.92 -22.44
C GLU A 20 1.68 13.59 -22.13
N LYS A 21 1.40 12.40 -21.59
CA LYS A 21 0.04 11.99 -21.21
C LYS A 21 -0.57 12.90 -20.14
N LEU A 22 0.22 13.30 -19.14
CA LEU A 22 -0.22 14.24 -18.10
C LEU A 22 -0.43 15.65 -18.66
N LEU A 23 0.37 16.06 -19.64
CA LEU A 23 0.20 17.34 -20.34
C LEU A 23 -1.09 17.36 -21.17
N ALA A 24 -1.41 16.28 -21.90
CA ALA A 24 -2.66 16.14 -22.63
C ALA A 24 -3.88 16.21 -21.70
N LEU A 25 -3.84 15.48 -20.57
CA LEU A 25 -4.90 15.56 -19.55
C LEU A 25 -5.02 16.95 -18.94
N LYS A 26 -3.90 17.65 -18.72
CA LYS A 26 -3.90 19.01 -18.19
C LYS A 26 -4.49 20.01 -19.19
N ARG A 27 -4.22 19.85 -20.50
CA ARG A 27 -4.81 20.67 -21.57
C ARG A 27 -6.31 20.46 -21.68
N ARG A 28 -6.78 19.21 -21.69
CA ARG A 28 -8.21 18.85 -21.64
C ARG A 28 -8.91 19.41 -20.40
N ARG A 29 -8.25 19.35 -19.23
CA ARG A 29 -8.79 19.90 -17.97
C ARG A 29 -8.83 21.43 -17.96
N ARG A 30 -7.90 22.09 -18.65
CA ARG A 30 -7.82 23.56 -18.71
C ARG A 30 -8.70 24.15 -19.81
N GLY A 31 -9.37 23.31 -20.62
CA GLY A 31 -10.24 23.76 -21.69
C GLY A 31 -9.51 24.51 -22.80
N GLU A 32 -8.20 24.28 -22.96
CA GLU A 32 -7.36 24.87 -24.02
C GLU A 32 -7.44 24.05 -25.31
N GLU A 33 -8.56 23.38 -25.55
CA GLU A 33 -8.91 22.74 -26.83
C GLU A 33 -9.77 23.75 -27.59
N GLY A 34 -9.15 24.42 -28.56
CA GLY A 34 -9.80 25.36 -29.47
C GLY A 34 -9.08 25.40 -30.81
N GLN A 35 -9.79 24.92 -31.85
CA GLN A 35 -9.40 24.55 -33.22
C GLN A 35 -9.00 23.06 -33.29
N GLU A 36 -9.90 22.11 -33.56
CA GLU A 36 -10.90 22.08 -34.64
C GLU A 36 -12.30 21.61 -34.14
N GLU A 37 -13.32 22.30 -34.67
CA GLU A 37 -14.77 21.98 -34.67
C GLU A 37 -15.53 22.00 -33.33
N GLU A 38 -16.77 22.46 -33.22
CA GLU A 38 -17.50 23.59 -33.79
C GLU A 38 -18.65 23.88 -32.80
N HIS A 39 -19.06 25.14 -32.69
CA HIS A 39 -20.38 25.61 -32.24
C HIS A 39 -20.97 25.21 -30.86
N ARG A 40 -20.71 26.12 -29.93
CA ARG A 40 -21.56 26.63 -28.84
C ARG A 40 -23.06 26.74 -29.22
N GLN A 41 -23.96 26.22 -28.38
CA GLN A 41 -24.95 27.00 -27.62
C GLN A 41 -26.01 26.10 -26.96
N GLU A 42 -26.08 26.19 -25.64
CA GLU A 42 -27.26 25.83 -24.86
C GLU A 42 -28.31 26.95 -25.00
N GLY A 43 -29.59 26.58 -25.02
CA GLY A 43 -30.67 27.39 -24.42
C GLY A 43 -31.80 27.84 -25.35
N GLU A 44 -33.03 27.64 -24.85
CA GLU A 44 -34.35 28.01 -25.40
C GLU A 44 -34.86 27.06 -26.50
N GLY A 45 -35.88 26.22 -26.31
CA GLY A 45 -37.14 26.47 -25.61
C GLY A 45 -38.18 26.88 -26.64
N GLY A 46 -38.92 25.94 -27.22
CA GLY A 46 -39.98 26.26 -28.16
C GLY A 46 -40.40 25.10 -29.05
N GLU A 47 -41.65 24.68 -28.86
CA GLU A 47 -42.39 23.69 -29.63
C GLU A 47 -42.39 23.96 -31.14
N GLY A 48 -42.57 22.90 -31.94
CA GLY A 48 -43.22 23.02 -33.25
C GLY A 48 -42.44 22.51 -34.46
N ASP A 49 -42.80 21.28 -34.84
CA ASP A 49 -43.09 20.83 -36.20
C ASP A 49 -41.98 20.77 -37.28
N LYS A 50 -41.74 19.52 -37.70
CA LYS A 50 -41.38 19.00 -39.05
C LYS A 50 -40.34 19.75 -39.90
N ALA A 51 -39.19 19.09 -40.07
CA ALA A 51 -38.45 19.14 -41.33
C ALA A 51 -37.71 17.82 -41.58
N GLN A 52 -37.80 17.36 -42.83
CA GLN A 52 -37.22 16.14 -43.38
C GLN A 52 -35.70 16.21 -43.46
N GLY A 53 -35.03 15.08 -43.23
CA GLY A 53 -33.66 14.81 -43.70
C GLY A 53 -32.56 14.93 -42.63
N GLY A 54 -32.33 13.85 -41.89
CA GLY A 54 -31.20 13.64 -41.01
C GLY A 54 -31.40 12.34 -40.24
N GLU A 55 -30.42 11.44 -40.27
CA GLU A 55 -30.49 10.05 -39.76
C GLU A 55 -31.41 9.88 -38.55
N GLU A 56 -32.56 9.25 -38.79
CA GLU A 56 -33.58 8.98 -37.79
C GLU A 56 -33.02 7.93 -36.82
N LEU A 57 -32.68 8.37 -35.60
CA LEU A 57 -32.41 7.45 -34.51
C LEU A 57 -33.61 6.49 -34.40
N PRO A 58 -33.38 5.16 -34.33
CA PRO A 58 -34.48 4.21 -34.33
C PRO A 58 -35.43 4.52 -33.17
N ALA A 59 -36.73 4.49 -33.45
CA ALA A 59 -37.77 4.74 -32.46
C ALA A 59 -37.52 3.88 -31.19
N PRO A 60 -37.74 4.43 -29.98
CA PRO A 60 -37.47 3.72 -28.74
C PRO A 60 -38.26 2.41 -28.69
N GLN A 61 -37.56 1.27 -28.70
CA GLN A 61 -38.17 -0.05 -28.62
C GLN A 61 -38.49 -0.39 -27.17
N VAL A 62 -39.72 -0.85 -26.93
CA VAL A 62 -40.20 -1.24 -25.59
C VAL A 62 -39.70 -2.64 -25.27
N LEU A 63 -38.76 -2.76 -24.33
CA LEU A 63 -38.23 -4.04 -23.85
C LEU A 63 -39.02 -4.56 -22.65
N PHE A 64 -39.50 -5.81 -22.74
CA PHE A 64 -40.23 -6.45 -21.65
C PHE A 64 -39.28 -7.26 -20.76
N ARG A 65 -39.11 -6.82 -19.50
CA ARG A 65 -38.24 -7.48 -18.51
C ARG A 65 -39.01 -8.40 -17.54
N ASN A 66 -40.13 -7.92 -16.99
CA ASN A 66 -40.91 -8.61 -15.95
C ASN A 66 -42.30 -9.09 -16.45
N TYR A 67 -42.56 -9.05 -17.75
CA TYR A 67 -43.86 -9.39 -18.34
C TYR A 67 -43.65 -10.24 -19.59
N ASN A 68 -44.43 -11.32 -19.74
CA ASN A 68 -44.40 -12.17 -20.93
C ASN A 68 -45.61 -11.86 -21.83
N PRO A 69 -45.43 -11.19 -22.96
CA PRO A 69 -46.55 -10.83 -23.83
C PRO A 69 -47.13 -12.06 -24.55
N GLU A 70 -48.46 -12.09 -24.72
CA GLU A 70 -49.15 -13.19 -25.43
C GLU A 70 -48.99 -13.14 -26.96
N SER A 71 -48.69 -11.97 -27.52
CA SER A 71 -48.50 -11.78 -28.96
C SER A 71 -47.08 -12.15 -29.41
N GLU A 72 -46.98 -12.98 -30.43
CA GLU A 72 -45.71 -13.48 -31.00
C GLU A 72 -44.74 -12.37 -31.44
N SER A 73 -45.26 -11.24 -31.93
CA SER A 73 -44.46 -10.08 -32.34
C SER A 73 -43.80 -9.30 -31.20
N LEU A 74 -44.32 -9.42 -29.97
CA LEU A 74 -43.78 -8.74 -28.79
C LEU A 74 -42.92 -9.67 -27.93
N GLN A 75 -43.04 -10.99 -28.10
CA GLN A 75 -42.17 -11.98 -27.45
C GLN A 75 -40.72 -11.87 -27.92
N THR A 76 -40.49 -11.49 -29.18
CA THR A 76 -39.15 -11.25 -29.74
C THR A 76 -38.42 -10.09 -29.09
N VAL A 77 -39.14 -9.19 -28.42
CA VAL A 77 -38.62 -8.00 -27.74
C VAL A 77 -38.54 -8.20 -26.21
N SER A 78 -38.92 -9.39 -25.73
CA SER A 78 -38.82 -9.77 -24.31
C SER A 78 -37.42 -10.31 -23.99
N LEU A 79 -36.85 -9.86 -22.87
CA LEU A 79 -35.59 -10.40 -22.38
C LEU A 79 -35.82 -11.76 -21.70
N PRO A 80 -34.89 -12.72 -21.86
CA PRO A 80 -34.98 -13.99 -21.15
C PRO A 80 -34.91 -13.73 -19.65
N SER A 81 -35.78 -14.40 -18.89
CA SER A 81 -35.71 -14.40 -17.43
C SER A 81 -34.43 -15.11 -16.99
N GLU A 82 -33.57 -14.43 -16.25
CA GLU A 82 -32.40 -15.04 -15.63
C GLU A 82 -32.82 -15.83 -14.39
N ASP A 83 -32.25 -17.01 -14.21
CA ASP A 83 -32.43 -17.80 -12.99
C ASP A 83 -31.74 -17.11 -11.80
N PRO A 84 -32.29 -17.22 -10.58
CA PRO A 84 -31.66 -16.64 -9.40
C PRO A 84 -30.26 -17.25 -9.21
N ALA A 85 -29.31 -16.40 -8.81
CA ALA A 85 -27.94 -16.84 -8.54
C ALA A 85 -27.90 -17.95 -7.48
N ASP A 86 -27.01 -18.93 -7.65
CA ASP A 86 -26.85 -20.05 -6.74
C ASP A 86 -26.22 -19.60 -5.41
N VAL A 87 -27.09 -19.31 -4.44
CA VAL A 87 -26.74 -18.83 -3.11
C VAL A 87 -25.89 -19.84 -2.35
N ASP A 88 -26.05 -21.14 -2.60
CA ASP A 88 -25.35 -22.19 -1.87
C ASP A 88 -23.84 -22.14 -2.11
N THR A 89 -23.43 -21.80 -3.33
CA THR A 89 -22.01 -21.65 -3.67
C THR A 89 -21.39 -20.43 -3.00
N LEU A 90 -22.12 -19.32 -2.96
CA LEU A 90 -21.67 -18.07 -2.33
C LEU A 90 -21.54 -18.20 -0.81
N VAL A 91 -22.46 -18.92 -0.18
CA VAL A 91 -22.40 -19.18 1.26
C VAL A 91 -21.20 -20.08 1.59
N LYS A 92 -20.94 -21.11 0.78
CA LYS A 92 -19.76 -21.98 0.97
C LYS A 92 -18.45 -21.22 0.85
N THR A 93 -18.29 -20.37 -0.16
CA THR A 93 -17.05 -19.58 -0.34
C THR A 93 -16.82 -18.62 0.84
N GLN A 94 -17.87 -17.95 1.32
CA GLN A 94 -17.77 -17.05 2.47
C GLN A 94 -17.41 -17.78 3.77
N LEU A 95 -17.91 -19.00 3.96
CA LEU A 95 -17.56 -19.83 5.11
C LEU A 95 -16.09 -20.27 5.06
N GLU A 96 -15.62 -20.74 3.90
CA GLU A 96 -14.22 -21.12 3.70
C GLU A 96 -13.26 -19.95 3.93
N ASP A 97 -13.60 -18.75 3.45
CA ASP A 97 -12.81 -17.54 3.67
C ASP A 97 -12.80 -17.14 5.16
N GLY A 98 -13.93 -17.30 5.84
CA GLY A 98 -14.05 -17.06 7.27
C GLY A 98 -13.29 -18.06 8.14
N GLU A 99 -13.11 -19.30 7.69
CA GLU A 99 -12.29 -20.31 8.38
C GLU A 99 -10.79 -20.02 8.22
N LYS A 100 -10.33 -19.68 7.00
CA LYS A 100 -8.94 -19.29 6.74
C LYS A 100 -8.51 -18.07 7.56
N ALA A 101 -9.37 -17.07 7.67
CA ALA A 101 -9.11 -15.88 8.47
C ALA A 101 -8.99 -16.17 9.99
N LYS A 102 -9.60 -17.25 10.49
CA LYS A 102 -9.49 -17.64 11.90
C LYS A 102 -8.19 -18.36 12.21
N GLU A 103 -7.65 -19.13 11.27
CA GLU A 103 -6.39 -19.86 11.46
C GLU A 103 -5.17 -18.92 11.52
N GLU A 104 -5.17 -17.80 10.78
CA GLU A 104 -4.06 -16.84 10.77
C GLU A 104 -3.93 -16.02 12.07
N VAL A 105 -4.95 -16.02 12.93
CA VAL A 105 -4.98 -15.27 14.20
C VAL A 105 -4.68 -16.19 15.39
N GLN A 106 -3.74 -17.13 15.24
CA GLN A 106 -3.06 -17.70 16.40
C GLN A 106 -2.06 -16.68 16.94
N VAL A 107 -2.59 -15.63 17.57
CA VAL A 107 -1.78 -14.62 18.26
C VAL A 107 -1.35 -15.21 19.60
N GLU A 108 -0.04 -15.28 19.83
CA GLU A 108 0.55 -15.72 21.09
C GLU A 108 -0.02 -14.90 22.26
N ILE A 109 -0.77 -15.56 23.16
CA ILE A 109 -1.49 -14.97 24.29
C ILE A 109 -0.57 -14.18 25.25
N THR A 110 0.73 -14.49 25.22
CA THR A 110 1.79 -13.80 25.96
C THR A 110 1.97 -12.33 25.55
N ASN A 111 1.65 -11.97 24.30
CA ASN A 111 1.72 -10.60 23.80
C ASN A 111 0.49 -9.74 24.17
N LEU A 112 -0.61 -10.38 24.60
CA LEU A 112 -1.87 -9.74 24.97
C LEU A 112 -1.93 -9.37 26.47
N ALA A 113 -1.03 -9.91 27.29
CA ALA A 113 -0.97 -9.61 28.71
C ALA A 113 -0.66 -8.12 28.97
N PRO A 114 -1.20 -7.52 30.05
CA PRO A 114 -0.90 -6.14 30.42
C PRO A 114 0.60 -6.00 30.68
N LYS A 115 1.26 -5.20 29.85
CA LYS A 115 2.71 -4.95 29.96
C LYS A 115 3.03 -4.08 31.16
N LYS A 116 4.26 -4.19 31.67
CA LYS A 116 4.77 -3.32 32.75
C LYS A 116 4.55 -1.85 32.39
N ILE A 117 4.22 -1.00 33.37
CA ILE A 117 3.97 0.45 33.15
C ILE A 117 5.17 1.17 32.51
N THR A 118 6.39 0.66 32.73
CA THR A 118 7.64 1.20 32.15
C THR A 118 7.98 0.64 30.76
N PHE A 119 7.17 -0.28 30.22
CA PHE A 119 7.45 -0.95 28.95
C PHE A 119 7.48 0.03 27.77
N ASP A 120 6.56 0.99 27.76
CA ASP A 120 6.50 2.00 26.69
C ASP A 120 7.70 2.94 26.75
N LEU A 121 8.12 3.31 27.96
CA LEU A 121 9.33 4.10 28.18
C LEU A 121 10.57 3.36 27.67
N LYS A 122 10.71 2.07 28.00
CA LYS A 122 11.81 1.24 27.50
C LYS A 122 11.81 1.18 25.97
N ARG A 123 10.66 0.92 25.35
CA ARG A 123 10.54 0.87 23.88
C ARG A 123 10.92 2.19 23.20
N GLY A 124 10.52 3.33 23.78
CA GLY A 124 10.84 4.65 23.22
C GLY A 124 12.32 5.03 23.34
N ILE A 125 12.98 4.63 24.43
CA ILE A 125 14.38 5.00 24.71
C ILE A 125 15.36 3.99 24.09
N GLN A 126 14.98 2.71 23.94
CA GLN A 126 15.83 1.65 23.37
C GLN A 126 16.58 2.05 22.08
N PRO A 127 15.92 2.59 21.02
CA PRO A 127 16.64 2.97 19.80
C PRO A 127 17.61 4.13 19.98
N GLN A 128 17.45 4.95 21.02
CA GLN A 128 18.40 6.00 21.37
C GLN A 128 19.61 5.42 22.12
N LEU A 129 19.35 4.49 23.06
CA LEU A 129 20.41 3.76 23.77
C LEU A 129 21.25 2.94 22.80
N ASP A 130 20.64 2.19 21.87
CA ASP A 130 21.38 1.39 20.89
C ASP A 130 22.31 2.27 20.02
N LYS A 131 21.85 3.47 19.65
CA LYS A 131 22.67 4.45 18.90
C LYS A 131 23.82 4.99 19.75
N LEU A 132 23.56 5.25 21.02
CA LEU A 132 24.54 5.77 21.96
C LEU A 132 25.60 4.71 22.28
N GLU A 133 25.18 3.48 22.60
CA GLU A 133 26.03 2.32 22.85
C GLU A 133 27.01 2.09 21.70
N ARG A 134 26.52 2.06 20.45
CA ARG A 134 27.38 1.94 19.26
C ARG A 134 28.43 3.06 19.13
N ARG A 135 28.14 4.28 19.62
CA ARG A 135 29.09 5.40 19.62
C ARG A 135 30.07 5.28 20.78
N THR A 136 29.58 4.88 21.95
CA THR A 136 30.38 4.62 23.14
C THR A 136 31.39 3.51 22.90
N ASP A 137 30.99 2.40 22.28
CA ASP A 137 31.89 1.29 21.94
C ASP A 137 32.99 1.73 20.96
N LYS A 138 32.64 2.56 19.97
CA LYS A 138 33.62 3.14 19.04
C LYS A 138 34.61 4.04 19.78
N ALA A 139 34.11 4.93 20.65
CA ALA A 139 34.95 5.81 21.45
C ALA A 139 35.85 5.02 22.41
N ILE A 140 35.34 3.97 23.05
CA ILE A 140 36.11 3.05 23.89
C ILE A 140 37.21 2.39 23.06
N ALA A 141 36.89 1.85 21.89
CA ALA A 141 37.86 1.21 21.00
C ALA A 141 38.95 2.20 20.54
N GLU A 142 38.60 3.45 20.25
CA GLU A 142 39.56 4.50 19.90
C GLU A 142 40.48 4.86 21.08
N LEU A 143 39.93 5.04 22.28
CA LEU A 143 40.71 5.30 23.49
C LEU A 143 41.67 4.15 23.82
N ILE A 144 41.22 2.90 23.65
CA ILE A 144 42.08 1.71 23.80
C ILE A 144 43.23 1.77 22.80
N ARG A 145 42.95 2.06 21.51
CA ARG A 145 43.98 2.16 20.48
C ARG A 145 45.00 3.26 20.80
N GLN A 146 44.56 4.40 21.32
CA GLN A 146 45.46 5.50 21.72
C GLN A 146 46.34 5.08 22.90
N ARG A 147 45.76 4.51 23.97
CA ARG A 147 46.52 4.04 25.14
C ARG A 147 47.54 2.95 24.81
N LEU A 148 47.20 2.04 23.90
CA LEU A 148 48.14 1.02 23.43
C LEU A 148 49.31 1.61 22.63
N LYS A 149 49.08 2.70 21.87
CA LYS A 149 50.13 3.43 21.14
C LYS A 149 51.04 4.24 22.08
N GLU A 150 50.51 4.76 23.18
CA GLU A 150 51.27 5.47 24.22
C GLU A 150 52.21 4.58 25.05
N GLY A 151 52.26 3.27 24.77
CA GLY A 151 53.17 2.33 25.46
C GLY A 151 52.72 1.91 26.86
N LYS A 152 51.54 2.34 27.32
CA LYS A 152 50.97 2.00 28.64
C LYS A 152 50.27 0.63 28.66
N GLN A 153 50.84 -0.37 27.98
CA GLN A 153 50.14 -1.62 27.67
C GLN A 153 49.92 -2.48 28.93
N GLN A 154 50.94 -2.63 29.78
CA GLN A 154 50.86 -3.55 30.92
C GLN A 154 49.89 -3.06 32.02
N ASP A 155 50.02 -1.80 32.44
CA ASP A 155 49.11 -1.21 33.44
C ASP A 155 47.66 -1.17 32.94
N PHE A 156 47.47 -0.93 31.63
CA PHE A 156 46.15 -0.91 31.03
C PHE A 156 45.50 -2.30 31.00
N LEU A 157 46.24 -3.34 30.61
CA LEU A 157 45.74 -4.71 30.59
C LEU A 157 45.31 -5.20 31.99
N ILE A 158 46.08 -4.85 33.02
CA ILE A 158 45.74 -5.18 34.42
C ILE A 158 44.43 -4.49 34.84
N ALA A 159 44.28 -3.21 34.52
CA ALA A 159 43.06 -2.45 34.84
C ALA A 159 41.82 -2.97 34.10
N VAL A 160 41.95 -3.33 32.82
CA VAL A 160 40.85 -3.91 32.02
C VAL A 160 40.42 -5.26 32.59
N ASN A 161 41.39 -6.13 32.93
CA ASN A 161 41.08 -7.43 33.53
C ASN A 161 40.39 -7.29 34.89
N ALA A 162 40.85 -6.37 35.74
CA ALA A 162 40.20 -6.09 37.03
C ALA A 162 38.76 -5.57 36.85
N GLY A 163 38.53 -4.67 35.87
CA GLY A 163 37.20 -4.17 35.55
C GLY A 163 36.26 -5.25 35.01
N ALA A 164 36.74 -6.12 34.11
CA ALA A 164 35.96 -7.22 33.55
C ALA A 164 35.50 -8.22 34.63
N GLN A 165 36.37 -8.54 35.59
CA GLN A 165 36.04 -9.41 36.72
C GLN A 165 34.97 -8.80 37.64
N ALA A 166 34.96 -7.47 37.82
CA ALA A 166 33.96 -6.78 38.62
C ALA A 166 32.58 -6.82 37.94
N GLN A 167 32.51 -6.57 36.62
CA GLN A 167 31.25 -6.61 35.88
C GLN A 167 30.62 -8.00 35.83
N GLN A 168 31.44 -9.06 35.72
CA GLN A 168 30.97 -10.45 35.76
C GLN A 168 30.34 -10.81 37.12
N LYS A 169 30.89 -10.29 38.23
CA LYS A 169 30.30 -10.49 39.56
C LYS A 169 28.96 -9.79 39.71
N THR A 170 28.83 -8.56 39.21
CA THR A 170 27.56 -7.81 39.31
C THR A 170 26.45 -8.38 38.43
N SER A 171 26.77 -9.01 37.30
CA SER A 171 25.76 -9.66 36.47
C SER A 171 25.24 -10.97 37.08
N PHE A 172 26.07 -11.67 37.86
CA PHE A 172 25.67 -12.91 38.53
C PHE A 172 24.73 -12.66 39.73
N ASP A 173 24.90 -11.53 40.41
CA ASP A 173 24.12 -11.13 41.60
C ASP A 173 22.73 -10.53 41.27
N SER A 174 22.47 -10.21 39.99
CA SER A 174 21.22 -9.55 39.55
C SER A 174 20.15 -10.53 39.05
N ASP A 175 20.47 -11.83 38.93
CA ASP A 175 19.54 -12.88 38.47
C ASP A 175 18.86 -13.63 39.65
N GLU A 176 19.04 -13.19 40.90
CA GLU A 176 18.53 -13.85 42.12
C GLU A 176 17.26 -13.22 42.73
N ASP A 177 16.60 -12.25 42.07
CA ASP A 177 15.30 -11.65 42.49
C ASP A 177 14.29 -11.45 41.34
#